data_AF-A0A534JZU7-F1
#
_entry.id   AF-A0A534JZU7-F1
#
_cell.length_a   1.000
_cell.length_b   1.000
_cell.length_c   1.000
_cell.angle_alpha   90.00
_cell.angle_beta   90.00
_cell.angle_gamma   90.00
#
_symmetry.space_group_name_H-M   'P 1'
#
loop_
_entity.id
_entity.type
_entity.pdbx_description
1 polymer ?
#
loop_
_entity_poly.entity_id
_entity_poly.type
_entity_poly.pdbx_seq_one_letter_code
_entity_poly.pdbx_strand_id
1 'polypeptide(L)'
;MEVYYALLRDGGARQAARAVVSSFEPLLLEFSLPEVLDAMDLRTRWPRNRPRISYVDAIGYSLAQRRKLRFLTGDRAFKGLPGVAFVRIPSG
;
A
#
# COMPACT_ATOMS: atom_id res chain seq x y z
N MET A 1 2.21 7.81 -3.61
CA MET A 1 3.62 7.79 -4.09
C MET A 1 3.76 6.97 -5.37
N GLU A 2 3.32 5.70 -5.39
CA GLU A 2 3.59 4.80 -6.53
C GLU A 2 2.72 5.04 -7.77
N VAL A 3 1.43 5.35 -7.60
CA VAL A 3 0.48 5.48 -8.73
C VAL A 3 0.90 6.57 -9.72
N TYR A 4 1.19 7.79 -9.24
CA TYR A 4 1.61 8.89 -10.10
C TYR A 4 2.91 8.57 -10.84
N TYR A 5 3.88 8.00 -10.13
CA TYR A 5 5.17 7.60 -10.71
C TYR A 5 4.99 6.54 -11.80
N ALA A 6 4.20 5.49 -11.55
CA ALA A 6 3.96 4.42 -12.51
C ALA A 6 3.31 4.95 -13.80
N LEU A 7 2.28 5.80 -13.67
CA LEU A 7 1.61 6.41 -14.82
C LEU A 7 2.59 7.23 -15.69
N LEU A 8 3.52 7.97 -15.09
CA LEU A 8 4.53 8.72 -15.83
C LEU A 8 5.59 7.82 -16.46
N ARG A 9 6.07 6.83 -15.70
CA ARG A 9 7.08 5.86 -16.16
C ARG A 9 6.60 5.10 -17.40
N ASP A 10 5.32 4.78 -17.45
CA ASP A 10 4.69 4.01 -18.54
C ASP A 10 4.27 4.93 -19.72
N GLY A 11 4.76 6.18 -19.76
CA GLY A 11 4.57 7.11 -20.88
C GLY A 11 3.30 7.97 -20.80
N GLY A 12 2.56 7.92 -19.69
CA GLY A 12 1.34 8.69 -19.49
C GLY A 12 1.57 10.20 -19.46
N ALA A 13 0.64 10.95 -20.06
CA ALA A 13 0.66 12.40 -20.03
C ALA A 13 0.54 12.94 -18.60
N ARG A 14 1.41 13.89 -18.22
CA ARG A 14 1.49 14.43 -16.85
C ARG A 14 0.15 14.94 -16.31
N GLN A 15 -0.63 15.61 -17.17
CA GLN A 15 -1.93 16.18 -16.80
C GLN A 15 -2.96 15.08 -16.53
N ALA A 16 -3.00 14.04 -17.36
CA ALA A 16 -3.87 12.88 -17.16
C ALA A 16 -3.49 12.11 -15.88
N ALA A 17 -2.20 11.86 -15.67
CA ALA A 17 -1.71 11.20 -14.45
C ALA A 17 -2.06 11.99 -13.18
N ARG A 18 -1.97 13.33 -13.23
CA ARG A 18 -2.39 14.20 -12.11
C ARG A 18 -3.89 14.10 -11.87
N ALA A 19 -4.71 14.17 -12.91
CA ALA A 19 -6.17 14.07 -12.78
C ALA A 19 -6.60 12.75 -12.13
N VAL A 20 -5.99 11.63 -12.53
CA VAL A 20 -6.23 10.31 -11.91
C VAL A 20 -5.96 10.35 -10.41
N VAL A 21 -4.79 10.82 -9.99
CA VAL A 21 -4.40 10.80 -8.57
C VAL A 21 -5.21 11.82 -7.75
N SER A 22 -5.47 13.01 -8.29
CA SER A 22 -6.28 14.03 -7.63
C SER A 22 -7.73 13.59 -7.43
N SER A 23 -8.27 12.68 -8.26
CA SER A 23 -9.62 12.15 -8.04
C SER A 23 -9.78 11.38 -6.71
N PHE A 24 -8.68 10.88 -6.13
CA PHE A 24 -8.67 10.19 -4.85
C PHE A 24 -8.46 11.11 -3.64
N GLU A 25 -8.26 12.42 -3.84
CA GLU A 25 -7.98 13.37 -2.76
C GLU A 25 -8.96 13.30 -1.57
N PRO A 26 -10.28 13.16 -1.76
CA PRO A 26 -11.23 13.04 -0.64
C PRO A 26 -11.07 11.75 0.20
N LEU A 27 -10.33 10.76 -0.31
CA LEU A 27 -10.12 9.44 0.30
C LEU A 27 -8.69 9.26 0.82
N LEU A 28 -7.82 10.26 0.66
CA LEU A 28 -6.42 10.17 1.08
C LEU A 28 -6.31 10.12 2.60
N LEU A 29 -5.53 9.17 3.08
CA LEU A 29 -5.13 9.10 4.49
C LEU A 29 -3.69 9.57 4.61
N GLU A 30 -3.49 10.57 5.47
CA GLU A 30 -2.15 10.96 5.89
C GLU A 30 -1.58 9.96 6.89
N PHE A 31 -0.28 9.69 6.75
CA PHE A 31 0.51 8.97 7.72
C PHE A 31 1.58 9.89 8.30
N SER A 32 2.00 9.59 9.51
CA SER A 32 2.92 10.38 10.30
C SER A 32 4.07 9.52 10.82
N LEU A 33 4.98 10.11 11.61
CA LEU A 33 6.11 9.40 12.19
C LEU A 33 5.72 8.08 12.92
N PRO A 34 4.64 8.02 13.71
CA PRO A 34 4.16 6.77 14.29
C PRO A 34 4.00 5.62 13.28
N GLU A 35 3.34 5.84 12.14
CA GLU A 35 3.16 4.80 11.13
C GLU A 35 4.49 4.40 10.46
N VAL A 36 5.43 5.34 10.37
CA VAL A 36 6.79 5.06 9.86
C VAL A 36 7.57 4.17 10.83
N LEU A 37 7.51 4.44 12.13
CA LEU A 37 8.16 3.62 13.16
C LEU A 37 7.51 2.23 13.24
N ASP A 38 6.17 2.17 13.23
CA ASP A 38 5.42 0.90 13.19
C ASP A 38 5.81 0.06 11.96
N ALA A 39 6.01 0.70 10.81
CA ALA A 39 6.48 0.03 9.60
C ALA A 39 7.91 -0.53 9.73
N MET A 40 8.82 0.17 10.39
CA MET A 40 10.17 -0.33 10.66
C MET A 40 10.12 -1.56 11.58
N ASP A 41 9.36 -1.49 12.67
CA ASP A 41 9.17 -2.59 13.61
C ASP A 41 8.45 -3.80 13.00
N LEU A 42 7.49 -3.56 12.11
CA LEU A 42 6.83 -4.62 11.35
C LEU A 42 7.85 -5.37 10.49
N ARG A 43 8.76 -4.65 9.82
CA ARG A 43 9.76 -5.25 8.94
C ARG A 43 10.81 -6.06 9.69
N THR A 44 11.21 -5.65 10.89
CA THR A 44 12.15 -6.44 11.72
C THR A 44 11.55 -7.75 12.20
N ARG A 45 10.23 -7.76 12.43
CA ARG A 45 9.45 -8.94 12.86
C ARG A 45 8.79 -9.70 11.71
N TRP A 46 9.04 -9.29 10.45
CA TRP A 46 8.38 -9.90 9.31
C TRP A 46 8.78 -11.37 9.17
N PRO A 47 7.83 -12.29 8.97
CA PRO A 47 8.14 -13.72 8.91
C PRO A 47 9.12 -14.04 7.79
N ARG A 48 10.22 -14.75 8.12
CA ARG A 48 11.26 -15.11 7.14
C ARG A 48 10.77 -16.06 6.03
N ASN A 49 9.65 -16.76 6.27
CA ASN A 49 9.00 -17.62 5.29
C ASN A 49 8.02 -16.88 4.36
N ARG A 50 7.88 -15.57 4.50
CA ARG A 50 7.09 -14.72 3.61
C ARG A 50 8.00 -13.88 2.70
N PRO A 51 7.55 -13.51 1.49
CA PRO A 51 8.24 -12.52 0.69
C PRO A 51 8.49 -11.23 1.47
N ARG A 52 9.63 -10.58 1.22
CA ARG A 52 9.92 -9.27 1.81
C ARG A 52 8.95 -8.25 1.24
N ILE A 53 8.44 -7.38 2.11
CA ILE A 53 7.58 -6.26 1.74
C ILE A 53 8.42 -5.00 1.50
N SER A 54 7.88 -3.98 0.84
CA SER A 54 8.51 -2.66 0.73
C SER A 54 8.23 -1.79 1.98
N TYR A 55 8.80 -0.58 2.05
CA TYR A 55 8.41 0.38 3.10
C TYR A 55 7.01 0.94 2.84
N VAL A 56 6.61 1.12 1.58
CA VAL A 56 5.26 1.61 1.24
C VAL A 56 4.21 0.60 1.68
N ASP A 57 4.47 -0.70 1.44
CA ASP A 57 3.59 -1.78 1.89
C ASP A 57 3.50 -1.81 3.43
N ALA A 58 4.64 -1.70 4.12
CA ALA A 58 4.70 -1.71 5.56
C ALA A 58 3.95 -0.52 6.19
N ILE A 59 4.13 0.69 5.65
CA ILE A 59 3.40 1.89 6.09
C ILE A 59 1.91 1.73 5.82
N GLY A 60 1.51 1.28 4.62
CA GLY A 60 0.11 1.09 4.25
C GLY A 60 -0.60 0.09 5.16
N TYR A 61 0.05 -1.04 5.46
CA TYR A 61 -0.50 -2.03 6.37
C TYR A 61 -0.58 -1.50 7.82
N SER A 62 0.47 -0.88 8.34
CA SER A 62 0.47 -0.28 9.69
C SER A 62 -0.60 0.79 9.84
N LEU A 63 -0.76 1.67 8.85
CA LEU A 63 -1.79 2.71 8.82
C LEU A 63 -3.20 2.08 8.85
N ALA A 64 -3.44 1.04 8.05
CA ALA A 64 -4.73 0.35 8.04
C ALA A 64 -5.05 -0.26 9.41
N GLN A 65 -4.09 -0.92 10.07
CA GLN A 65 -4.28 -1.48 11.41
C GLN A 65 -4.62 -0.39 12.43
N ARG A 66 -3.86 0.72 12.46
CA ARG A 66 -4.09 1.84 13.39
C ARG A 66 -5.46 2.47 13.20
N ARG A 67 -5.91 2.62 11.94
CA ARG A 67 -7.21 3.18 11.60
C ARG A 67 -8.36 2.17 11.70
N LYS A 68 -8.08 0.91 12.10
CA LYS A 68 -9.05 -0.20 12.16
C LYS A 68 -9.75 -0.42 10.82
N LEU A 69 -9.03 -0.24 9.72
CA LEU A 69 -9.48 -0.46 8.36
C LEU A 69 -8.99 -1.82 7.85
N ARG A 70 -9.69 -2.37 6.86
CA ARG A 70 -9.19 -3.54 6.13
C ARG A 70 -8.10 -3.12 5.15
N PHE A 71 -7.01 -3.87 5.11
CA PHE A 71 -5.93 -3.69 4.13
C PHE A 71 -6.22 -4.52 2.88
N LEU A 72 -6.72 -3.87 1.82
CA LEU A 72 -7.04 -4.52 0.54
C LEU A 72 -5.78 -4.69 -0.30
N THR A 73 -5.43 -5.92 -0.67
CA THR A 73 -4.28 -6.18 -1.55
C THR A 73 -4.39 -7.50 -2.31
N GLY A 74 -3.68 -7.59 -3.43
CA GLY A 74 -3.45 -8.84 -4.15
C GLY A 74 -2.07 -9.47 -3.91
N ASP A 75 -1.23 -8.85 -3.08
CA ASP A 75 0.10 -9.37 -2.77
C ASP A 75 0.02 -10.56 -1.81
N ARG A 76 0.59 -11.69 -2.24
CA ARG A 76 0.62 -12.95 -1.47
C ARG A 76 1.43 -12.81 -0.17
N ALA A 77 2.34 -11.85 -0.07
CA ALA A 77 3.09 -11.58 1.16
C ALA A 77 2.16 -11.31 2.36
N PHE A 78 1.00 -10.69 2.09
CA PHE A 78 0.02 -10.30 3.11
C PHE A 78 -1.10 -11.33 3.31
N LYS A 79 -1.17 -12.38 2.49
CA LYS A 79 -2.27 -13.34 2.55
C LYS A 79 -2.36 -14.01 3.92
N GLY A 80 -3.55 -13.95 4.51
CA GLY A 80 -3.87 -14.54 5.81
C GLY A 80 -3.38 -13.74 7.03
N LEU A 81 -2.87 -12.51 6.83
CA LEU A 81 -2.56 -11.62 7.96
C LEU A 81 -3.84 -10.95 8.52
N PRO A 82 -3.84 -10.57 9.81
CA PRO A 82 -4.97 -9.90 10.44
C PRO A 82 -5.41 -8.63 9.69
N GLY A 83 -6.73 -8.46 9.52
CA GLY A 83 -7.29 -7.27 8.85
C GLY A 83 -6.99 -7.17 7.35
N VAL A 84 -6.38 -8.18 6.71
CA VAL A 84 -6.15 -8.19 5.26
C VAL A 84 -7.37 -8.69 4.51
N ALA A 85 -7.82 -7.91 3.53
CA ALA A 85 -8.77 -8.36 2.50
C ALA A 85 -7.97 -8.72 1.24
N PHE A 86 -7.78 -10.02 0.99
CA PHE A 86 -7.01 -10.49 -0.15
C PHE A 86 -7.90 -10.62 -1.40
N VAL A 87 -7.50 -9.99 -2.51
CA VAL A 87 -8.20 -10.07 -3.81
C VAL A 87 -7.28 -10.56 -4.91
N ARG A 88 -7.79 -11.39 -5.82
CA ARG A 88 -7.09 -11.79 -7.04
C ARG A 88 -7.91 -11.32 -8.22
N ILE A 89 -7.37 -10.40 -9.01
CA ILE A 89 -7.97 -9.99 -10.28
C ILE A 89 -7.62 -11.09 -11.29
N PRO A 90 -8.61 -11.73 -11.95
CA PRO A 90 -8.34 -12.69 -13.01
C PRO A 90 -7.58 -11.97 -14.14
N SER A 91 -6.43 -12.52 -14.53
CA SER A 91 -5.79 -12.15 -15.79
C SER A 91 -6.62 -12.81 -16.90
N GLY A 92 -7.35 -12.01 -17.66
CA GLY A 92 -7.92 -12.45 -18.94
C GLY A 92 -6.84 -12.69 -19.98
#